data_AF-A0A6A4HEX0-F1
#
_entry.id   AF-A0A6A4HEX0-F1
#
_cell.length_a   1.000
_cell.length_b   1.000
_cell.length_c   1.000
_cell.angle_alpha   90.00
_cell.angle_beta   90.00
_cell.angle_gamma   90.00
#
_symmetry.space_group_name_H-M   'P 1'
#
loop_
_entity.id
_entity.type
_entity.pdbx_description
1 polymer ?
#
loop_
_entity_poly.entity_id
_entity_poly.type
_entity_poly.pdbx_seq_one_letter_code
_entity_poly.pdbx_strand_id
1 'polypeptide(L)'
;VPIEFLSVGGDDFGTSLLDTTTFLDGVATPPSVMTTSYADNEADFGISMATKICNGYMALGSRGISVMFASGDGGVRGGHDSLSVCDDNTFMPVFPGTCPFVTAVGSTQGFGPEKAINFTGGGFSNFFPAPSYQTAAVASFLKTIPSDFAGTFNKSGRAYPDASVQGWNFEIVSGGEVGLVGGTSASSPTFAAIIALINDRLVAARKPVLGFLNPFIYSTASTAFTDITIGHNSGFVCPASSVAFDAAVGWDALTGFGTPIFSELLAAAMA
;
A
#
# COMPACT_ATOMS: atom_id res chain seq x y z
N VAL A 1 -0.12 22.52 -0.78
CA VAL A 1 0.59 21.62 -1.72
C VAL A 1 -0.26 21.51 -2.99
N PRO A 2 0.27 21.83 -4.18
CA PRO A 2 -0.48 21.71 -5.44
C PRO A 2 -0.79 20.25 -5.77
N ILE A 3 -1.90 20.01 -6.47
CA ILE A 3 -2.31 18.69 -6.98
C ILE A 3 -2.29 18.76 -8.49
N GLU A 4 -1.64 17.79 -9.12
CA GLU A 4 -1.57 17.64 -10.57
C GLU A 4 -2.10 16.25 -10.94
N PHE A 5 -2.99 16.20 -11.93
CA PHE A 5 -3.46 14.94 -12.49
C PHE A 5 -2.54 14.53 -13.63
N LEU A 6 -1.94 13.35 -13.48
CA LEU A 6 -1.12 12.74 -14.52
C LEU A 6 -1.95 11.75 -15.33
N SER A 7 -1.94 11.90 -16.65
CA SER A 7 -2.54 10.94 -17.58
C SER A 7 -1.50 10.58 -18.63
N VAL A 8 -1.04 9.33 -18.59
CA VAL A 8 -0.04 8.75 -19.51
C VAL A 8 -0.40 7.31 -19.80
N GLY A 9 0.13 6.76 -20.89
CA GLY A 9 -0.13 5.38 -21.31
C GLY A 9 -1.37 5.23 -22.18
N GLY A 10 -1.90 4.00 -22.19
CA GLY A 10 -3.02 3.57 -23.03
C GLY A 10 -3.77 2.41 -22.37
N ASP A 11 -4.34 1.51 -23.17
CA ASP A 11 -5.24 0.46 -22.64
C ASP A 11 -4.51 -0.68 -21.88
N ASP A 12 -3.19 -0.84 -22.09
CA ASP A 12 -2.38 -1.85 -21.40
C ASP A 12 -1.86 -1.30 -20.06
N PHE A 13 -2.31 -1.90 -18.94
CA PHE A 13 -1.98 -1.40 -17.61
C PHE A 13 -0.49 -1.52 -17.30
N GLY A 14 0.15 -2.65 -17.63
CA GLY A 14 1.59 -2.86 -17.41
C GLY A 14 2.47 -1.83 -18.13
N THR A 15 2.15 -1.53 -19.39
CA THR A 15 2.83 -0.48 -20.16
C THR A 15 2.54 0.90 -19.59
N SER A 16 1.31 1.19 -19.16
CA SER A 16 0.95 2.47 -18.55
C SER A 16 1.71 2.75 -17.25
N LEU A 17 2.01 1.72 -16.46
CA LEU A 17 2.87 1.84 -15.28
C LEU A 17 4.32 2.22 -15.67
N LEU A 18 4.87 1.63 -16.75
CA LEU A 18 6.18 2.02 -17.28
C LEU A 18 6.19 3.45 -17.84
N ASP A 19 5.16 3.83 -18.59
CA ASP A 19 5.04 5.16 -19.16
C ASP A 19 4.99 6.23 -18.06
N THR A 20 4.35 5.91 -16.94
CA THR A 20 4.37 6.76 -15.75
C THR A 20 5.76 6.97 -15.18
N THR A 21 6.55 5.90 -15.08
CA THR A 21 7.95 6.02 -14.63
C THR A 21 8.80 6.85 -15.60
N THR A 22 8.63 6.63 -16.90
CA THR A 22 9.40 7.33 -17.94
C THR A 22 9.04 8.81 -18.00
N PHE A 23 7.74 9.12 -17.90
CA PHE A 23 7.28 10.51 -17.85
C PHE A 23 7.88 11.23 -16.63
N LEU A 24 7.68 10.69 -15.43
CA LEU A 24 8.15 11.35 -14.20
C LEU A 24 9.67 11.47 -14.19
N ASP A 25 10.41 10.47 -14.71
CA ASP A 25 11.87 10.52 -14.85
C ASP A 25 12.33 11.66 -15.79
N GLY A 26 11.57 11.92 -16.87
CA GLY A 26 11.85 12.98 -17.83
C GLY A 26 11.51 14.41 -17.37
N VAL A 27 10.69 14.58 -16.33
CA VAL A 27 10.33 15.90 -15.81
C VAL A 27 11.49 16.47 -14.99
N ALA A 28 11.97 17.67 -15.33
CA ALA A 28 13.12 18.30 -14.65
C ALA A 28 12.88 18.52 -13.14
N THR A 29 11.66 18.86 -12.75
CA THR A 29 11.25 19.12 -11.36
C THR A 29 9.95 18.36 -11.07
N PRO A 30 10.03 17.04 -10.80
CA PRO A 30 8.83 16.23 -10.60
C PRO A 30 8.17 16.56 -9.25
N PRO A 31 6.88 16.21 -9.06
CA PRO A 31 6.25 16.26 -7.74
C PRO A 31 7.00 15.36 -6.75
N SER A 32 7.02 15.74 -5.47
CA SER A 32 7.68 14.95 -4.42
C SER A 32 6.86 13.75 -3.94
N VAL A 33 5.59 13.64 -4.35
CA VAL A 33 4.69 12.56 -3.98
C VAL A 33 3.85 12.19 -5.21
N MET A 34 3.64 10.89 -5.42
CA MET A 34 2.82 10.32 -6.46
C MET A 34 1.95 9.22 -5.85
N THR A 35 0.68 9.15 -6.24
CA THR A 35 -0.24 8.09 -5.83
C THR A 35 -1.04 7.58 -7.02
N THR A 36 -1.30 6.28 -7.06
CA THR A 36 -2.18 5.63 -8.03
C THR A 36 -3.06 4.59 -7.34
N SER A 37 -4.30 4.47 -7.81
CA SER A 37 -5.32 3.58 -7.21
C SER A 37 -5.73 2.46 -8.17
N TYR A 38 -4.74 1.83 -8.81
CA TYR A 38 -4.93 0.70 -9.72
C TYR A 38 -3.94 -0.41 -9.36
N ALA A 39 -4.42 -1.65 -9.42
CA ALA A 39 -3.63 -2.85 -9.24
C ALA A 39 -4.31 -4.01 -9.96
N ASP A 40 -3.51 -4.97 -10.43
CA ASP A 40 -3.97 -6.27 -10.94
C ASP A 40 -3.23 -7.38 -10.18
N ASN A 41 -3.61 -8.65 -10.37
CA ASN A 41 -2.89 -9.73 -9.71
C ASN A 41 -1.42 -9.73 -10.15
N GLU A 42 -0.51 -9.96 -9.22
CA GLU A 42 0.92 -9.97 -9.53
C GLU A 42 1.26 -10.96 -10.65
N ALA A 43 0.56 -12.10 -10.68
CA ALA A 43 0.74 -13.14 -11.69
C ALA A 43 0.46 -12.66 -13.12
N ASP A 44 -0.41 -11.66 -13.30
CA ASP A 44 -0.87 -11.20 -14.63
C ASP A 44 0.19 -10.37 -15.37
N PHE A 45 1.15 -9.78 -14.67
CA PHE A 45 2.23 -8.99 -15.29
C PHE A 45 3.40 -9.85 -15.80
N GLY A 46 3.64 -10.99 -15.16
CA GLY A 46 4.88 -11.75 -15.30
C GLY A 46 6.10 -11.04 -14.68
N ILE A 47 7.03 -11.83 -14.14
CA ILE A 47 8.16 -11.32 -13.33
C ILE A 47 9.06 -10.33 -14.09
N SER A 48 9.25 -10.50 -15.40
CA SER A 48 10.09 -9.61 -16.20
C SER A 48 9.52 -8.19 -16.31
N MET A 49 8.22 -8.06 -16.58
CA MET A 49 7.56 -6.76 -16.66
C MET A 49 7.50 -6.09 -15.28
N ALA A 50 7.06 -6.84 -14.26
CA ALA A 50 6.99 -6.35 -12.89
C ALA A 50 8.36 -5.83 -12.40
N THR A 51 9.46 -6.53 -12.73
CA THR A 51 10.82 -6.09 -12.39
C THR A 51 11.20 -4.78 -13.09
N LYS A 52 10.87 -4.62 -14.39
CA LYS A 52 11.14 -3.36 -15.12
C LYS A 52 10.39 -2.19 -14.50
N ILE A 53 9.10 -2.38 -14.17
CA ILE A 53 8.27 -1.38 -13.52
C ILE A 53 8.87 -1.00 -12.16
N CYS A 54 9.24 -1.99 -11.35
CA CYS A 54 9.88 -1.75 -10.05
C CYS A 54 11.21 -1.00 -10.15
N ASN A 55 12.04 -1.29 -11.15
CA ASN A 55 13.26 -0.54 -11.38
C ASN A 55 12.97 0.93 -11.74
N GLY A 56 11.90 1.20 -12.48
CA GLY A 56 11.42 2.55 -12.74
C GLY A 56 11.02 3.27 -11.45
N TYR A 57 10.22 2.65 -10.59
CA TYR A 57 9.84 3.24 -9.29
C TYR A 57 11.02 3.42 -8.34
N MET A 58 12.00 2.51 -8.37
CA MET A 58 13.27 2.69 -7.65
C MET A 58 14.00 3.96 -8.12
N ALA A 59 14.06 4.20 -9.43
CA ALA A 59 14.66 5.41 -9.98
C ALA A 59 13.89 6.67 -9.54
N LEU A 60 12.55 6.66 -9.57
CA LEU A 60 11.72 7.76 -9.06
C LEU A 60 12.00 8.04 -7.57
N GLY A 61 12.08 6.99 -6.75
CA GLY A 61 12.45 7.11 -5.33
C GLY A 61 13.80 7.79 -5.13
N SER A 62 14.79 7.49 -5.97
CA SER A 62 16.11 8.15 -5.94
C SER A 62 16.07 9.64 -6.31
N ARG A 63 15.05 10.07 -7.05
CA ARG A 63 14.79 11.47 -7.39
C ARG A 63 13.98 12.22 -6.34
N GLY A 64 13.71 11.59 -5.19
CA GLY A 64 12.98 12.21 -4.08
C GLY A 64 11.46 12.12 -4.21
N ILE A 65 10.95 11.23 -5.08
CA ILE A 65 9.50 11.01 -5.24
C ILE A 65 9.06 9.88 -4.30
N SER A 66 8.11 10.17 -3.41
CA SER A 66 7.39 9.15 -2.65
C SER A 66 6.30 8.53 -3.53
N VAL A 67 6.50 7.29 -3.97
CA VAL A 67 5.56 6.56 -4.84
C VAL A 67 4.65 5.67 -4.02
N MET A 68 3.34 5.88 -4.12
CA MET A 68 2.33 5.15 -3.37
C MET A 68 1.33 4.47 -4.29
N PHE A 69 0.88 3.29 -3.86
CA PHE A 69 -0.20 2.55 -4.52
C PHE A 69 -1.22 2.09 -3.49
N ALA A 70 -2.50 2.15 -3.88
CA ALA A 70 -3.54 1.43 -3.17
C ALA A 70 -3.19 -0.07 -3.10
N SER A 71 -3.38 -0.70 -1.94
CA SER A 71 -3.00 -2.11 -1.76
C SER A 71 -3.97 -3.11 -2.39
N GLY A 72 -5.13 -2.65 -2.87
CA GLY A 72 -6.15 -3.48 -3.51
C GLY A 72 -7.38 -3.70 -2.63
N ASP A 73 -8.48 -4.11 -3.25
CA ASP A 73 -9.80 -4.21 -2.61
C ASP A 73 -10.37 -5.66 -2.60
N GLY A 74 -9.52 -6.67 -2.82
CA GLY A 74 -9.92 -8.08 -2.76
C GLY A 74 -9.43 -8.82 -1.52
N GLY A 75 -8.87 -8.13 -0.53
CA GLY A 75 -8.24 -8.76 0.64
C GLY A 75 -7.06 -9.64 0.22
N VAL A 76 -7.03 -10.90 0.66
CA VAL A 76 -6.04 -11.91 0.22
C VAL A 76 -6.36 -12.56 -1.14
N ARG A 77 -7.42 -12.12 -1.83
CA ARG A 77 -7.98 -12.77 -3.03
C ARG A 77 -7.69 -12.05 -4.34
N GLY A 78 -6.69 -11.18 -4.35
CA GLY A 78 -6.26 -10.49 -5.58
C GLY A 78 -7.19 -9.35 -5.99
N GLY A 79 -7.28 -9.07 -7.28
CA GLY A 79 -8.11 -8.01 -7.86
C GLY A 79 -9.54 -8.42 -8.23
N HIS A 80 -10.07 -9.54 -7.69
CA HIS A 80 -11.30 -10.16 -8.19
C HIS A 80 -12.47 -10.20 -7.21
N ASP A 81 -13.66 -9.88 -7.74
CA ASP A 81 -14.96 -9.96 -7.05
C ASP A 81 -15.79 -11.19 -7.48
N SER A 82 -15.21 -12.39 -7.44
CA SER A 82 -15.95 -13.64 -7.72
C SER A 82 -15.95 -14.58 -6.53
N LEU A 83 -17.10 -15.14 -6.17
CA LEU A 83 -17.21 -16.13 -5.08
C LEU A 83 -16.37 -17.39 -5.32
N SER A 84 -16.06 -17.74 -6.57
CA SER A 84 -15.27 -18.93 -6.89
C SER A 84 -13.84 -18.89 -6.32
N VAL A 85 -13.32 -17.71 -6.00
CA VAL A 85 -11.97 -17.56 -5.41
C VAL A 85 -11.94 -17.87 -3.92
N CYS A 86 -13.11 -17.96 -3.27
CA CYS A 86 -13.22 -18.21 -1.85
C CYS A 86 -13.04 -19.70 -1.48
N ASP A 87 -13.15 -20.59 -2.47
CA ASP A 87 -12.99 -22.04 -2.30
C ASP A 87 -11.51 -22.48 -2.38
N ASP A 88 -10.63 -21.64 -2.94
CA ASP A 88 -9.19 -21.85 -2.96
C ASP A 88 -8.56 -21.21 -1.72
N ASN A 89 -7.70 -21.93 -1.01
CA ASN A 89 -6.94 -21.40 0.13
C ASN A 89 -5.58 -20.80 -0.27
N THR A 90 -5.36 -20.53 -1.54
CA THR A 90 -4.18 -19.84 -2.06
C THR A 90 -4.39 -18.33 -2.06
N PHE A 91 -3.46 -17.57 -1.47
CA PHE A 91 -3.51 -16.12 -1.46
C PHE A 91 -2.92 -15.54 -2.75
N MET A 92 -3.58 -14.52 -3.27
CA MET A 92 -3.25 -13.87 -4.52
C MET A 92 -2.80 -12.43 -4.24
N PRO A 93 -1.49 -12.15 -4.28
CA PRO A 93 -1.01 -10.80 -4.08
C PRO A 93 -1.23 -9.93 -5.33
N VAL A 94 -1.39 -8.62 -5.15
CA VAL A 94 -1.60 -7.65 -6.26
C VAL A 94 -0.39 -6.74 -6.47
N PHE A 95 -0.14 -6.39 -7.73
CA PHE A 95 0.91 -5.49 -8.18
C PHE A 95 0.28 -4.19 -8.68
N PRO A 96 0.85 -2.99 -8.38
CA PRO A 96 2.21 -2.75 -7.89
C PRO A 96 2.47 -2.84 -6.39
N GLY A 97 1.47 -3.11 -5.54
CA GLY A 97 1.65 -3.16 -4.08
C GLY A 97 2.78 -4.09 -3.63
N THR A 98 3.01 -5.20 -4.33
CA THR A 98 4.12 -6.12 -4.07
C THR A 98 5.51 -5.60 -4.45
N CYS A 99 5.60 -4.51 -5.20
CA CYS A 99 6.88 -3.91 -5.56
C CYS A 99 7.61 -3.39 -4.30
N PRO A 100 8.89 -3.74 -4.08
CA PRO A 100 9.62 -3.33 -2.87
C PRO A 100 10.03 -1.84 -2.85
N PHE A 101 9.77 -1.09 -3.92
CA PHE A 101 10.16 0.32 -4.07
C PHE A 101 8.97 1.29 -4.06
N VAL A 102 7.77 0.79 -3.75
CA VAL A 102 6.57 1.61 -3.56
C VAL A 102 6.03 1.42 -2.15
N THR A 103 5.32 2.43 -1.66
CA THR A 103 4.56 2.32 -0.41
C THR A 103 3.14 1.85 -0.73
N ALA A 104 2.81 0.63 -0.34
CA ALA A 104 1.46 0.09 -0.48
C ALA A 104 0.59 0.59 0.69
N VAL A 105 -0.58 1.15 0.37
CA VAL A 105 -1.48 1.78 1.34
C VAL A 105 -2.78 1.00 1.42
N GLY A 106 -3.04 0.39 2.58
CA GLY A 106 -4.27 -0.31 2.90
C GLY A 106 -5.38 0.59 3.45
N SER A 107 -6.49 -0.04 3.82
CA SER A 107 -7.67 0.63 4.35
C SER A 107 -8.02 0.18 5.76
N THR A 108 -8.45 1.16 6.55
CA THR A 108 -9.15 0.94 7.82
C THR A 108 -10.60 1.43 7.74
N GLN A 109 -11.36 1.13 8.79
CA GLN A 109 -12.71 1.59 9.04
C GLN A 109 -12.94 1.93 10.53
N GLY A 110 -13.94 2.77 10.80
CA GLY A 110 -14.29 3.18 12.17
C GLY A 110 -13.37 4.26 12.73
N PHE A 111 -13.69 4.73 13.94
CA PHE A 111 -12.96 5.81 14.63
C PHE A 111 -12.79 5.55 16.14
N GLY A 112 -13.35 4.45 16.67
CA GLY A 112 -13.45 4.22 18.11
C GLY A 112 -14.03 2.85 18.46
N PRO A 113 -13.30 1.75 18.25
CA PRO A 113 -11.91 1.69 17.76
C PRO A 113 -11.82 1.75 16.22
N GLU A 114 -10.65 2.13 15.70
CA GLU A 114 -10.28 1.85 14.31
C GLU A 114 -10.04 0.35 14.13
N LYS A 115 -10.39 -0.17 12.95
CA LYS A 115 -10.30 -1.60 12.61
C LYS A 115 -9.88 -1.76 11.16
N ALA A 116 -9.29 -2.90 10.82
CA ALA A 116 -9.12 -3.29 9.43
C ALA A 116 -10.49 -3.49 8.77
N ILE A 117 -10.55 -3.25 7.45
CA ILE A 117 -11.71 -3.57 6.63
C ILE A 117 -11.45 -4.83 5.81
N ASN A 118 -12.49 -5.64 5.59
CA ASN A 118 -12.34 -6.97 5.00
C ASN A 118 -11.78 -7.00 3.57
N PHE A 119 -11.94 -5.91 2.82
CA PHE A 119 -11.41 -5.82 1.47
C PHE A 119 -9.95 -5.34 1.41
N THR A 120 -9.36 -4.83 2.50
CA THR A 120 -8.03 -4.22 2.44
C THR A 120 -7.00 -5.23 1.93
N GLY A 121 -6.40 -4.90 0.80
CA GLY A 121 -5.41 -5.75 0.15
C GLY A 121 -4.16 -5.87 1.01
N GLY A 122 -3.66 -7.09 1.14
CA GLY A 122 -2.50 -7.38 1.94
C GLY A 122 -2.05 -8.82 1.75
N GLY A 123 -0.77 -9.08 1.94
CA GLY A 123 -0.21 -10.41 1.79
C GLY A 123 1.25 -10.38 1.42
N PHE A 124 1.71 -11.37 0.66
CA PHE A 124 3.11 -11.59 0.35
C PHE A 124 3.29 -11.85 -1.14
N SER A 125 4.25 -11.15 -1.74
CA SER A 125 4.65 -11.32 -3.13
C SER A 125 5.13 -12.75 -3.43
N ASN A 126 4.77 -13.25 -4.61
CA ASN A 126 5.33 -14.45 -5.21
C ASN A 126 6.57 -14.15 -6.08
N PHE A 127 6.77 -12.91 -6.53
CA PHE A 127 7.90 -12.51 -7.38
C PHE A 127 9.08 -11.92 -6.61
N PHE A 128 8.82 -11.00 -5.69
CA PHE A 128 9.83 -10.17 -5.05
C PHE A 128 10.15 -10.71 -3.65
N PRO A 129 11.44 -10.96 -3.33
CA PRO A 129 11.83 -11.36 -1.98
C PRO A 129 11.58 -10.23 -0.98
N ALA A 130 11.43 -10.58 0.29
CA ALA A 130 11.30 -9.60 1.37
C ALA A 130 12.52 -8.64 1.37
N PRO A 131 12.32 -7.33 1.17
CA PRO A 131 13.40 -6.36 1.26
C PRO A 131 13.92 -6.24 2.69
N SER A 132 15.20 -5.89 2.85
CA SER A 132 15.87 -5.89 4.16
C SER A 132 15.17 -5.01 5.20
N TYR A 133 14.59 -3.87 4.77
CA TYR A 133 13.94 -2.92 5.66
C TYR A 133 12.74 -3.51 6.41
N GLN A 134 12.05 -4.53 5.87
CA GLN A 134 10.85 -5.10 6.50
C GLN A 134 11.08 -6.44 7.21
N THR A 135 12.27 -7.02 7.10
CA THR A 135 12.52 -8.39 7.59
C THR A 135 12.20 -8.60 9.06
N ALA A 136 12.53 -7.63 9.93
CA ALA A 136 12.27 -7.70 11.36
C ALA A 136 10.78 -7.64 11.71
N ALA A 137 10.04 -6.75 11.04
CA ALA A 137 8.60 -6.59 11.18
C ALA A 137 7.85 -7.85 10.71
N VAL A 138 8.19 -8.32 9.51
CA VAL A 138 7.61 -9.53 8.91
C VAL A 138 7.92 -10.78 9.74
N ALA A 139 9.16 -10.92 10.26
CA ALA A 139 9.51 -12.06 11.11
C ALA A 139 8.73 -12.09 12.43
N SER A 140 8.30 -10.93 12.94
CA SER A 140 7.43 -10.84 14.11
C SER A 140 6.00 -11.24 13.77
N PHE A 141 5.46 -10.73 12.66
CA PHE A 141 4.12 -11.10 12.18
C PHE A 141 4.01 -12.59 11.84
N LEU A 142 5.01 -13.19 11.18
CA LEU A 142 4.99 -14.62 10.84
C LEU A 142 4.86 -15.55 12.06
N LYS A 143 5.13 -15.07 13.28
CA LYS A 143 4.92 -15.84 14.53
C LYS A 143 3.46 -15.88 14.97
N THR A 144 2.63 -14.94 14.51
CA THR A 144 1.19 -14.91 14.80
C THR A 144 0.40 -15.79 13.83
N ILE A 145 1.01 -16.15 12.70
CA ILE A 145 0.36 -16.94 11.65
C ILE A 145 0.15 -18.40 12.10
N PRO A 146 -1.11 -18.87 12.08
CA PRO A 146 -1.43 -20.27 12.37
C PRO A 146 -0.69 -21.26 11.47
N SER A 147 -0.39 -22.46 12.01
CA SER A 147 0.39 -23.48 11.28
C SER A 147 -0.33 -24.07 10.07
N ASP A 148 -1.66 -23.99 10.04
CA ASP A 148 -2.53 -24.46 8.95
C ASP A 148 -2.52 -23.54 7.71
N PHE A 149 -1.82 -22.40 7.75
CA PHE A 149 -1.55 -21.55 6.57
C PHE A 149 -0.39 -22.08 5.71
N ALA A 150 0.09 -23.30 5.97
CA ALA A 150 1.18 -23.90 5.21
C ALA A 150 0.78 -24.09 3.73
N GLY A 151 1.54 -23.48 2.82
CA GLY A 151 1.28 -23.54 1.38
C GLY A 151 0.30 -22.48 0.85
N THR A 152 -0.35 -21.70 1.73
CA THR A 152 -1.31 -20.66 1.34
C THR A 152 -0.65 -19.42 0.74
N PHE A 153 0.57 -19.07 1.17
CA PHE A 153 1.28 -17.88 0.70
C PHE A 153 2.80 -18.03 0.76
N ASN A 154 3.53 -17.19 0.01
CA ASN A 154 4.99 -17.16 0.00
C ASN A 154 5.57 -16.36 1.18
N LYS A 155 5.92 -17.04 2.27
CA LYS A 155 6.49 -16.42 3.50
C LYS A 155 7.80 -15.65 3.27
N SER A 156 8.51 -15.90 2.17
CA SER A 156 9.78 -15.25 1.85
C SER A 156 9.64 -13.98 1.00
N GLY A 157 8.42 -13.65 0.57
CA GLY A 157 8.14 -12.53 -0.33
C GLY A 157 8.06 -11.17 0.35
N ARG A 158 8.07 -10.10 -0.46
CA ARG A 158 7.68 -8.74 -0.03
C ARG A 158 6.25 -8.80 0.49
N ALA A 159 6.12 -8.67 1.80
CA ALA A 159 4.88 -8.54 2.52
C ALA A 159 4.35 -7.10 2.53
N TYR A 160 3.04 -6.88 2.40
CA TYR A 160 2.36 -5.57 2.26
C TYR A 160 0.95 -5.61 2.92
N PRO A 161 0.30 -4.47 3.22
CA PRO A 161 0.70 -3.08 2.96
C PRO A 161 1.78 -2.56 3.92
N ASP A 162 2.24 -1.32 3.72
CA ASP A 162 3.23 -0.67 4.58
C ASP A 162 2.57 0.22 5.65
N ALA A 163 1.45 0.85 5.31
CA ALA A 163 0.60 1.65 6.18
C ALA A 163 -0.86 1.56 5.69
N SER A 164 -1.80 2.07 6.48
CA SER A 164 -3.21 2.16 6.09
C SER A 164 -3.82 3.50 6.47
N VAL A 165 -4.95 3.84 5.84
CA VAL A 165 -5.75 5.04 6.18
C VAL A 165 -7.23 4.71 6.00
N GLN A 166 -8.12 5.50 6.61
CA GLN A 166 -9.57 5.34 6.44
C GLN A 166 -9.97 5.19 4.96
N GLY A 167 -10.68 4.12 4.65
CA GLY A 167 -11.07 3.79 3.28
C GLY A 167 -12.54 3.37 3.15
N TRP A 168 -13.36 3.60 4.17
CA TRP A 168 -14.78 3.20 4.18
C TRP A 168 -15.69 4.36 4.55
N ASN A 169 -16.86 4.42 3.90
CA ASN A 169 -17.79 5.55 3.99
C ASN A 169 -17.09 6.89 3.75
N PHE A 170 -16.20 6.92 2.76
CA PHE A 170 -15.46 8.11 2.39
C PHE A 170 -16.36 9.01 1.54
N GLU A 171 -16.63 10.23 2.00
CA GLU A 171 -17.51 11.16 1.29
C GLU A 171 -16.78 11.81 0.11
N ILE A 172 -17.42 11.80 -1.06
CA ILE A 172 -16.94 12.44 -2.27
C ILE A 172 -18.07 13.25 -2.93
N VAL A 173 -17.67 14.15 -3.83
CA VAL A 173 -18.58 14.82 -4.76
C VAL A 173 -18.23 14.41 -6.18
N SER A 174 -19.18 13.80 -6.89
CA SER A 174 -19.01 13.35 -8.28
C SER A 174 -20.19 13.81 -9.13
N GLY A 175 -19.92 14.52 -10.23
CA GLY A 175 -20.98 15.09 -11.08
C GLY A 175 -21.88 16.10 -10.36
N GLY A 176 -21.44 16.68 -9.24
CA GLY A 176 -22.24 17.59 -8.40
C GLY A 176 -23.03 16.90 -7.29
N GLU A 177 -23.03 15.57 -7.22
CA GLU A 177 -23.75 14.78 -6.21
C GLU A 177 -22.81 14.32 -5.10
N VAL A 178 -23.29 14.39 -3.85
CA VAL A 178 -22.59 13.87 -2.68
C VAL A 178 -22.86 12.37 -2.55
N GLY A 179 -21.81 11.58 -2.35
CA GLY A 179 -21.92 10.14 -2.16
C GLY A 179 -20.83 9.58 -1.26
N LEU A 180 -21.05 8.37 -0.76
CA LEU A 180 -20.05 7.62 0.00
C LEU A 180 -19.43 6.54 -0.89
N VAL A 181 -18.11 6.40 -0.81
CA VAL A 181 -17.35 5.34 -1.48
C VAL A 181 -16.53 4.54 -0.49
N GLY A 182 -16.04 3.39 -0.95
CA GLY A 182 -15.11 2.55 -0.23
C GLY A 182 -13.98 2.06 -1.14
N GLY A 183 -12.83 1.78 -0.54
CA GLY A 183 -11.67 1.21 -1.21
C GLY A 183 -10.35 1.80 -0.72
N THR A 184 -9.28 1.02 -0.88
CA THR A 184 -7.88 1.47 -0.73
C THR A 184 -7.56 2.62 -1.69
N SER A 185 -8.37 2.75 -2.74
CA SER A 185 -8.42 3.89 -3.66
C SER A 185 -8.66 5.25 -2.99
N ALA A 186 -9.37 5.29 -1.85
CA ALA A 186 -9.54 6.51 -1.04
C ALA A 186 -8.40 6.69 -0.02
N SER A 187 -7.86 5.58 0.50
CA SER A 187 -6.78 5.57 1.49
C SER A 187 -5.45 6.07 0.91
N SER A 188 -5.04 5.59 -0.26
CA SER A 188 -3.76 5.94 -0.90
C SER A 188 -3.58 7.46 -1.11
N PRO A 189 -4.52 8.20 -1.74
CA PRO A 189 -4.39 9.64 -1.89
C PRO A 189 -4.48 10.40 -0.56
N THR A 190 -5.19 9.87 0.44
CA THR A 190 -5.20 10.48 1.79
C THR A 190 -3.82 10.37 2.44
N PHE A 191 -3.17 9.21 2.36
CA PHE A 191 -1.80 9.03 2.83
C PHE A 191 -0.81 9.91 2.04
N ALA A 192 -0.97 10.02 0.73
CA ALA A 192 -0.17 10.89 -0.12
C ALA A 192 -0.25 12.35 0.32
N ALA A 193 -1.45 12.85 0.64
CA ALA A 193 -1.63 14.21 1.14
C ALA A 193 -0.90 14.45 2.47
N ILE A 194 -0.92 13.47 3.39
CA ILE A 194 -0.19 13.53 4.66
C ILE A 194 1.32 13.67 4.41
N ILE A 195 1.90 12.84 3.54
CA ILE A 195 3.32 12.90 3.20
C ILE A 195 3.67 14.20 2.48
N ALA A 196 2.80 14.70 1.60
CA ALA A 196 3.02 15.96 0.91
C ALA A 196 3.05 17.15 1.90
N LEU A 197 2.20 17.13 2.93
CA LEU A 197 2.23 18.11 4.03
C LEU A 197 3.50 17.98 4.88
N ILE A 198 4.00 16.76 5.11
CA ILE A 198 5.28 16.57 5.81
C ILE A 198 6.43 17.13 4.97
N ASN A 199 6.46 16.84 3.67
CA ASN A 199 7.45 17.39 2.74
C ASN A 199 7.43 18.93 2.73
N ASP A 200 6.25 19.55 2.79
CA ASP A 200 6.12 21.02 2.93
C ASP A 200 6.81 21.55 4.20
N ARG A 201 6.62 20.87 5.33
CA ARG A 201 7.30 21.24 6.59
C ARG A 201 8.82 21.03 6.52
N LEU A 202 9.28 19.94 5.91
CA LEU A 202 10.70 19.68 5.71
C LEU A 202 11.35 20.76 4.84
N VAL A 203 10.73 21.11 3.72
CA VAL A 203 11.23 22.16 2.81
C VAL A 203 11.26 23.52 3.51
N ALA A 204 10.22 23.87 4.28
CA ALA A 204 10.21 25.10 5.09
C ALA A 204 11.36 25.15 6.11
N ALA A 205 11.76 23.98 6.64
CA ALA A 205 12.91 23.80 7.52
C ALA A 205 14.25 23.60 6.77
N ARG A 206 14.27 23.76 5.43
CA ARG A 206 15.44 23.53 4.54
C ARG A 206 16.00 22.11 4.62
N LYS A 207 15.16 21.12 4.92
CA LYS A 207 15.45 19.69 4.88
C LYS A 207 15.03 19.10 3.52
N PRO A 208 15.67 18.01 3.06
CA PRO A 208 15.20 17.28 1.90
C PRO A 208 13.81 16.68 2.14
N VAL A 209 13.05 16.45 1.07
CA VAL A 209 11.80 15.68 1.10
C VAL A 209 12.08 14.20 1.38
N LEU A 210 11.05 13.45 1.78
CA LEU A 210 11.21 12.06 2.23
C LEU A 210 11.61 11.07 1.12
N GLY A 211 11.16 11.26 -0.13
CA GLY A 211 11.46 10.35 -1.23
C GLY A 211 10.97 8.92 -0.96
N PHE A 212 11.82 7.91 -1.19
CA PHE A 212 11.46 6.51 -0.92
C PHE A 212 11.18 6.26 0.58
N LEU A 213 9.91 6.03 0.92
CA LEU A 213 9.43 6.06 2.30
C LEU A 213 9.69 4.79 3.11
N ASN A 214 9.70 3.60 2.48
CA ASN A 214 9.61 2.36 3.24
C ASN A 214 10.75 2.20 4.27
N PRO A 215 12.04 2.46 3.96
CA PRO A 215 13.08 2.39 4.97
C PRO A 215 12.84 3.31 6.18
N PHE A 216 12.27 4.50 5.97
CA PHE A 216 11.89 5.43 7.04
C PHE A 216 10.72 4.89 7.87
N ILE A 217 9.66 4.41 7.22
CA ILE A 217 8.47 3.81 7.87
C ILE A 217 8.87 2.62 8.76
N TYR A 218 9.68 1.69 8.24
CA TYR A 218 10.08 0.49 8.98
C TYR A 218 11.20 0.73 10.00
N SER A 219 11.72 1.95 10.11
CA SER A 219 12.74 2.30 11.10
C SER A 219 12.23 3.38 12.06
N THR A 220 12.64 4.64 11.86
CA THR A 220 12.40 5.75 12.77
C THR A 220 10.93 6.11 12.93
N ALA A 221 10.10 5.82 11.93
CA ALA A 221 8.67 6.11 11.97
C ALA A 221 7.79 4.92 12.38
N SER A 222 8.36 3.75 12.68
CA SER A 222 7.57 2.53 12.94
C SER A 222 6.57 2.64 14.10
N THR A 223 6.81 3.58 15.03
CA THR A 223 5.91 3.85 16.16
C THR A 223 5.02 5.08 15.96
N ALA A 224 5.06 5.72 14.79
CA ALA A 224 4.31 6.95 14.48
C ALA A 224 2.91 6.66 13.88
N PHE A 225 2.36 5.50 14.22
CA PHE A 225 1.10 4.99 13.68
C PHE A 225 0.21 4.48 14.82
N THR A 226 -1.10 4.64 14.67
CA THR A 226 -2.09 3.93 15.45
C THR A 226 -2.12 2.48 14.98
N ASP A 227 -1.66 1.58 15.84
CA ASP A 227 -1.66 0.14 15.59
C ASP A 227 -3.09 -0.43 15.50
N ILE A 228 -3.37 -1.17 14.43
CA ILE A 228 -4.70 -1.72 14.15
C ILE A 228 -4.69 -3.20 14.46
N THR A 229 -5.31 -3.59 15.57
CA THR A 229 -5.24 -4.97 16.07
C THR A 229 -6.57 -5.73 15.98
N ILE A 230 -7.52 -5.23 15.19
CA ILE A 230 -8.86 -5.81 15.03
C ILE A 230 -9.24 -5.86 13.55
N GLY A 231 -9.63 -7.04 13.08
CA GLY A 231 -10.18 -7.24 11.74
C GLY A 231 -9.40 -8.30 10.96
N HIS A 232 -9.82 -8.54 9.72
CA HIS A 232 -9.40 -9.66 8.89
C HIS A 232 -9.61 -9.33 7.41
N ASN A 233 -8.75 -9.75 6.47
CA ASN A 233 -8.90 -9.48 5.02
C ASN A 233 -9.33 -10.68 4.17
N SER A 234 -10.49 -11.25 4.48
CA SER A 234 -11.07 -12.33 3.65
C SER A 234 -11.36 -11.91 2.21
N GLY A 235 -11.49 -10.62 1.94
CA GLY A 235 -12.02 -10.06 0.70
C GLY A 235 -13.49 -9.66 0.84
N PHE A 236 -13.95 -8.82 -0.09
CA PHE A 236 -15.31 -8.26 -0.05
C PHE A 236 -16.39 -9.32 -0.25
N VAL A 237 -16.17 -10.24 -1.18
CA VAL A 237 -17.15 -11.27 -1.57
C VAL A 237 -17.07 -12.55 -0.74
N CYS A 238 -15.91 -12.82 -0.11
CA CYS A 238 -15.73 -14.07 0.63
C CYS A 238 -16.34 -14.02 2.03
N PRO A 239 -16.87 -15.15 2.54
CA PRO A 239 -17.32 -15.25 3.92
C PRO A 239 -16.24 -14.81 4.90
N ALA A 240 -16.65 -14.17 6.00
CA ALA A 240 -15.72 -13.77 7.06
C ALA A 240 -15.00 -14.96 7.73
N SER A 241 -15.48 -16.20 7.52
CA SER A 241 -14.85 -17.44 7.97
C SER A 241 -13.80 -18.00 7.00
N SER A 242 -13.63 -17.40 5.82
CA SER A 242 -12.60 -17.80 4.87
C SER A 242 -11.21 -17.53 5.45
N VAL A 243 -10.23 -18.36 5.08
CA VAL A 243 -8.84 -18.19 5.50
C VAL A 243 -8.30 -16.84 4.97
N ALA A 244 -7.76 -16.00 5.85
CA ALA A 244 -7.07 -14.74 5.54
C ALA A 244 -6.19 -14.29 6.71
N PHE A 245 -5.53 -13.13 6.61
CA PHE A 245 -4.74 -12.60 7.71
C PHE A 245 -5.62 -11.88 8.74
N ASP A 246 -5.33 -12.10 10.02
CA ASP A 246 -5.86 -11.31 11.12
C ASP A 246 -4.93 -10.13 11.43
N ALA A 247 -5.55 -9.04 11.87
CA ALA A 247 -4.86 -7.91 12.46
C ALA A 247 -4.05 -8.34 13.70
N ALA A 248 -2.84 -7.82 13.87
CA ALA A 248 -1.94 -8.20 14.96
C ALA A 248 -1.27 -6.98 15.58
N VAL A 249 -0.64 -7.15 16.75
CA VAL A 249 0.16 -6.07 17.36
C VAL A 249 1.42 -5.83 16.52
N GLY A 250 1.67 -4.57 16.17
CA GLY A 250 2.77 -4.13 15.32
C GLY A 250 2.42 -4.23 13.84
N TRP A 251 3.43 -4.42 12.99
CA TRP A 251 3.18 -4.57 11.56
C TRP A 251 2.44 -5.88 11.25
N ASP A 252 1.41 -5.82 10.41
CA ASP A 252 0.73 -6.99 9.87
C ASP A 252 0.49 -6.92 8.35
N ALA A 253 0.28 -8.08 7.72
CA ALA A 253 0.00 -8.19 6.28
C ALA A 253 -1.46 -7.84 5.91
N LEU A 254 -2.02 -6.86 6.62
CA LEU A 254 -3.40 -6.43 6.53
C LEU A 254 -3.48 -4.89 6.51
N THR A 255 -2.87 -4.26 7.51
CA THR A 255 -2.87 -2.81 7.73
C THR A 255 -1.47 -2.18 7.78
N GLY A 256 -0.42 -2.98 7.71
CA GLY A 256 0.95 -2.51 7.83
C GLY A 256 1.22 -2.04 9.25
N PHE A 257 1.86 -0.89 9.44
CA PHE A 257 1.99 -0.28 10.78
C PHE A 257 0.68 0.39 11.28
N GLY A 258 -0.39 0.41 10.48
CA GLY A 258 -1.65 1.04 10.83
C GLY A 258 -1.79 2.47 10.31
N THR A 259 -2.55 3.32 11.01
CA THR A 259 -2.91 4.67 10.54
C THR A 259 -1.95 5.75 11.02
N PRO A 260 -1.45 6.64 10.15
CA PRO A 260 -0.39 7.59 10.53
C PRO A 260 -0.88 8.63 11.53
N ILE A 261 -0.11 8.83 12.60
CA ILE A 261 -0.28 9.94 13.53
C ILE A 261 0.57 11.10 13.01
N PHE A 262 -0.06 12.08 12.34
CA PHE A 262 0.64 13.16 11.63
C PHE A 262 1.76 13.83 12.45
N SER A 263 1.49 14.17 13.71
CA SER A 263 2.46 14.85 14.57
C SER A 263 3.69 14.00 14.87
N GLU A 264 3.52 12.69 15.05
CA GLU A 264 4.61 11.76 15.34
C GLU A 264 5.40 11.44 14.08
N LEU A 265 4.71 11.29 12.94
CA LEU A 265 5.34 11.02 11.66
C LEU A 265 6.19 12.23 11.21
N LEU A 266 5.68 13.44 11.42
CA LEU A 266 6.43 14.68 11.20
C LEU A 266 7.62 14.79 12.15
N ALA A 267 7.45 14.47 13.43
CA ALA A 267 8.54 14.50 14.41
C ALA A 267 9.66 13.51 14.01
N ALA A 268 9.31 12.29 13.61
CA ALA A 268 10.25 11.29 13.12
C ALA A 268 10.97 11.75 11.85
N ALA A 269 10.28 12.44 10.93
CA ALA A 269 10.87 12.99 9.70
C ALA A 269 11.82 14.17 9.97
N MET A 270 11.60 14.91 11.07
CA MET A 270 12.39 16.09 11.44
C MET A 270 13.65 15.77 12.24
N ALA A 271 13.71 14.59 12.87
CA ALA A 271 14.87 14.10 13.60
C ALA A 271 16.14 14.07 12.73
#